data_AF-A0A812RC02-F1
#
_entry.id   AF-A0A812RC02-F1
#
_cell.length_a   1.000
_cell.length_b   1.000
_cell.length_c   1.000
_cell.angle_alpha   90.00
_cell.angle_beta   90.00
_cell.angle_gamma   90.00
#
_symmetry.space_group_name_H-M   'P 1'
#
loop_
_entity.id
_entity.type
_entity.pdbx_description
1 polymer ?
#
loop_
_entity_poly.entity_id
_entity_poly.type
_entity_poly.pdbx_seq_one_letter_code
_entity_poly.pdbx_strand_id
1 'polypeptide(L)'
;ALRRVQKCMASVRKALSRSKARAATLHLTVREASIVLAIYLLSRYNLNAVALYVASRNAVRQQPSHSAAEVRELTESLYLETSIDELIALECGEPGRHARVRHAAVSFLAELRTVEWLESQNMLGAAPSSAAMASKHLMFCEAFHDSRWDGALARAVHNNSLNHSAGRYLRKWSADFSERWNVAFRVRSVKPPAPCAELAAQ
;
A
#
# COMPACT_ATOMS: atom_id res chain seq x y z
N ALA A 1 -38.85 -9.75 -29.76
CA ALA A 1 -38.78 -9.41 -28.32
C ALA A 1 -38.08 -10.49 -27.48
N LEU A 2 -38.53 -11.75 -27.51
CA LEU A 2 -37.99 -12.86 -26.67
C LEU A 2 -36.47 -13.05 -26.71
N ARG A 3 -35.82 -13.02 -27.90
CA ARG A 3 -34.35 -13.15 -28.01
C ARG A 3 -33.58 -12.02 -27.32
N ARG A 4 -34.13 -10.79 -27.28
CA ARG A 4 -33.50 -9.66 -26.58
C ARG A 4 -33.62 -9.83 -25.06
N VAL A 5 -34.77 -10.31 -24.58
CA VAL A 5 -35.00 -10.62 -23.16
C VAL A 5 -34.08 -11.76 -22.71
N GLN A 6 -33.94 -12.83 -23.48
CA GLN A 6 -33.03 -13.94 -23.17
C GLN A 6 -31.56 -13.50 -23.12
N LYS A 7 -31.10 -12.67 -24.07
CA LYS A 7 -29.74 -12.08 -24.03
C LYS A 7 -29.55 -11.20 -22.79
N CYS A 8 -30.54 -10.41 -22.42
CA CYS A 8 -30.50 -9.57 -21.22
C CYS A 8 -30.41 -10.43 -19.95
N MET A 9 -31.25 -11.45 -19.82
CA MET A 9 -31.22 -12.39 -18.69
C MET A 9 -29.89 -13.14 -18.58
N ALA A 10 -29.32 -13.59 -19.71
CA ALA A 10 -28.02 -14.25 -19.72
C ALA A 10 -26.90 -13.29 -19.29
N SER A 11 -26.95 -12.03 -19.72
CA SER A 11 -26.03 -10.98 -19.31
C SER A 11 -26.11 -10.71 -17.80
N VAL A 12 -27.33 -10.57 -17.26
CA VAL A 12 -27.57 -10.35 -15.83
C VAL A 12 -27.10 -11.55 -14.99
N ARG A 13 -27.40 -12.80 -15.41
CA ARG A 13 -26.91 -14.02 -14.73
C ARG A 13 -25.39 -14.08 -14.72
N LYS A 14 -24.75 -13.75 -15.84
CA LYS A 14 -23.28 -13.71 -15.94
C LYS A 14 -22.69 -12.61 -15.06
N ALA A 15 -23.33 -11.44 -14.99
CA ALA A 15 -22.94 -10.36 -14.10
C ALA A 15 -23.07 -10.76 -12.63
N LEU A 16 -24.17 -11.42 -12.25
CA LEU A 16 -24.40 -11.92 -10.90
C LEU A 16 -23.38 -13.00 -10.50
N SER A 17 -23.11 -13.96 -11.37
CA SER A 17 -22.08 -14.99 -11.14
C SER A 17 -20.69 -14.35 -10.95
N ARG A 18 -20.32 -13.37 -11.78
CA ARG A 18 -19.08 -12.60 -11.63
C ARG A 18 -19.03 -11.78 -10.35
N SER A 19 -20.17 -11.24 -9.91
CA SER A 19 -20.27 -10.50 -8.65
C SER A 19 -20.05 -11.43 -7.45
N LYS A 20 -20.70 -12.60 -7.45
CA LYS A 20 -20.51 -13.62 -6.40
C LYS A 20 -19.07 -14.12 -6.33
N ALA A 21 -18.45 -14.41 -7.47
CA ALA A 21 -17.04 -14.81 -7.53
C ALA A 21 -16.10 -13.71 -6.99
N ARG A 22 -16.41 -12.43 -7.24
CA ARG A 22 -15.63 -11.32 -6.68
C ARG A 22 -15.84 -11.15 -5.18
N ALA A 23 -17.04 -11.36 -4.67
CA ALA A 23 -17.29 -11.31 -3.23
C ALA A 23 -16.44 -12.37 -2.49
N ALA A 24 -16.29 -13.56 -3.08
CA ALA A 24 -15.42 -14.61 -2.54
C ALA A 24 -13.94 -14.20 -2.50
N THR A 25 -13.48 -13.34 -3.40
CA THR A 25 -12.11 -12.80 -3.41
C THR A 25 -12.00 -11.43 -2.75
N LEU A 26 -12.91 -11.09 -1.83
CA LEU A 26 -12.95 -9.79 -1.14
C LEU A 26 -12.92 -8.59 -2.11
N HIS A 27 -13.56 -8.75 -3.26
CA HIS A 27 -13.63 -7.80 -4.38
C HIS A 27 -12.30 -7.49 -5.08
N LEU A 28 -11.27 -8.31 -4.85
CA LEU A 28 -9.99 -8.21 -5.53
C LEU A 28 -10.07 -8.79 -6.95
N THR A 29 -9.33 -8.16 -7.86
CA THR A 29 -9.03 -8.74 -9.18
C THR A 29 -7.96 -9.82 -9.05
N VAL A 30 -7.83 -10.69 -10.05
CA VAL A 30 -6.78 -11.73 -10.09
C VAL A 30 -5.38 -11.14 -9.90
N ARG A 31 -5.10 -9.98 -10.51
CA ARG A 31 -3.82 -9.29 -10.35
C ARG A 31 -3.62 -8.81 -8.92
N GLU A 32 -4.65 -8.28 -8.28
CA GLU A 32 -4.57 -7.79 -6.90
C GLU A 32 -4.43 -8.94 -5.89
N ALA A 33 -5.06 -10.09 -6.15
CA ALA A 33 -4.83 -11.31 -5.37
C ALA A 33 -3.36 -11.77 -5.47
N SER A 34 -2.75 -11.71 -6.66
CA SER A 34 -1.30 -11.96 -6.79
C SER A 34 -0.46 -10.91 -6.03
N ILE A 35 -0.89 -9.65 -5.99
CA ILE A 35 -0.20 -8.59 -5.21
C ILE A 35 -0.32 -8.86 -3.71
N VAL A 36 -1.49 -9.28 -3.23
CA VAL A 36 -1.73 -9.73 -1.84
C VAL A 36 -0.73 -10.81 -1.45
N LEU A 37 -0.56 -11.84 -2.28
CA LEU A 37 0.44 -12.89 -2.05
C LEU A 37 1.87 -12.34 -2.05
N ALA A 38 2.23 -11.50 -3.02
CA ALA A 38 3.56 -10.90 -3.06
C ALA A 38 3.84 -10.03 -1.82
N ILE A 39 2.86 -9.26 -1.33
CA ILE A 39 2.95 -8.49 -0.08
C ILE A 39 3.16 -9.44 1.10
N TYR A 40 2.36 -10.51 1.18
CA TYR A 40 2.47 -11.51 2.25
C TYR A 40 3.88 -12.13 2.30
N LEU A 41 4.40 -12.58 1.16
CA LEU A 41 5.75 -13.16 1.04
C LEU A 41 6.86 -12.15 1.40
N LEU A 42 6.87 -10.98 0.74
CA LEU A 42 7.94 -9.98 0.89
C LEU A 42 7.95 -9.35 2.29
N SER A 43 6.79 -9.26 2.95
CA SER A 43 6.68 -8.75 4.31
C SER A 43 6.98 -9.78 5.40
N ARG A 44 7.46 -10.98 5.02
CA ARG A 44 7.71 -12.11 5.94
C ARG A 44 6.44 -12.54 6.68
N TYR A 45 5.38 -12.76 5.90
CA TYR A 45 4.07 -13.26 6.36
C TYR A 45 3.29 -12.28 7.25
N ASN A 46 3.45 -10.97 7.04
CA ASN A 46 2.74 -9.95 7.81
C ASN A 46 1.31 -9.72 7.29
N LEU A 47 0.33 -10.33 7.96
CA LEU A 47 -1.09 -10.20 7.62
C LEU A 47 -1.64 -8.77 7.79
N ASN A 48 -1.04 -7.94 8.66
CA ASN A 48 -1.51 -6.56 8.83
C ASN A 48 -1.21 -5.72 7.58
N ALA A 49 -0.03 -5.90 6.97
CA ALA A 49 0.32 -5.23 5.71
C ALA A 49 -0.65 -5.65 4.58
N VAL A 50 -1.02 -6.93 4.54
CA VAL A 50 -2.00 -7.46 3.59
C VAL A 50 -3.38 -6.84 3.83
N ALA A 51 -3.85 -6.80 5.08
CA ALA A 51 -5.14 -6.21 5.43
C ALA A 51 -5.22 -4.72 5.05
N LEU A 52 -4.17 -3.95 5.30
CA LEU A 52 -4.08 -2.56 4.87
C LEU A 52 -4.16 -2.41 3.35
N TYR A 53 -3.49 -3.30 2.59
CA TYR A 53 -3.59 -3.30 1.14
C TYR A 53 -5.03 -3.57 0.67
N VAL A 54 -5.68 -4.62 1.19
CA VAL A 54 -7.06 -4.98 0.83
C VAL A 54 -8.01 -3.82 1.17
N ALA A 55 -7.89 -3.26 2.37
CA ALA A 55 -8.69 -2.12 2.80
C ALA A 55 -8.50 -0.90 1.86
N SER A 56 -7.27 -0.59 1.48
CA SER A 56 -6.99 0.54 0.57
C SER A 56 -7.65 0.38 -0.81
N ARG A 57 -7.68 -0.85 -1.35
CA ARG A 57 -8.30 -1.13 -2.66
C ARG A 57 -9.83 -1.08 -2.57
N ASN A 58 -10.38 -1.59 -1.49
CA ASN A 58 -11.83 -1.59 -1.27
C ASN A 58 -12.36 -0.19 -0.97
N ALA A 59 -11.61 0.65 -0.24
CA ALA A 59 -11.96 2.06 -0.04
C ALA A 59 -12.10 2.82 -1.37
N VAL A 60 -11.15 2.66 -2.29
CA VAL A 60 -11.21 3.28 -3.64
C VAL A 60 -12.43 2.79 -4.43
N ARG A 61 -12.85 1.54 -4.23
CA ARG A 61 -14.02 0.94 -4.90
C ARG A 61 -15.33 1.08 -4.13
N GLN A 62 -15.34 1.80 -3.01
CA GLN A 62 -16.49 1.92 -2.11
C GLN A 62 -17.10 0.55 -1.74
N GLN A 63 -16.24 -0.45 -1.55
CA GLN A 63 -16.62 -1.79 -1.12
C GLN A 63 -16.61 -1.88 0.42
N PRO A 64 -17.36 -2.82 1.01
CA PRO A 64 -17.35 -3.02 2.45
C PRO A 64 -15.94 -3.32 2.97
N SER A 65 -15.69 -2.90 4.21
CA SER A 65 -14.48 -3.33 4.93
C SER A 65 -14.63 -4.79 5.32
N HIS A 66 -13.52 -5.52 5.27
CA HIS A 66 -13.48 -6.93 5.67
C HIS A 66 -12.76 -7.07 7.01
N SER A 67 -13.18 -8.06 7.79
CA SER A 67 -12.55 -8.42 9.05
C SER A 67 -11.14 -8.98 8.82
N ALA A 68 -10.31 -8.91 9.85
CA ALA A 68 -8.98 -9.51 9.82
C ALA A 68 -9.01 -11.03 9.59
N ALA A 69 -10.07 -11.71 10.04
CA ALA A 69 -10.26 -13.14 9.83
C ALA A 69 -10.52 -13.48 8.36
N GLU A 70 -11.40 -12.75 7.68
CA GLU A 70 -11.69 -12.95 6.25
C GLU A 70 -10.45 -12.69 5.38
N VAL A 71 -9.67 -11.65 5.70
CA VAL A 71 -8.42 -11.36 4.98
C VAL A 71 -7.40 -12.48 5.19
N ARG A 72 -7.28 -12.99 6.42
CA ARG A 72 -6.40 -14.11 6.73
C ARG A 72 -6.79 -15.36 5.94
N GLU A 73 -8.06 -15.74 6.01
CA GLU A 73 -8.60 -16.92 5.32
C GLU A 73 -8.33 -16.84 3.81
N LEU A 74 -8.66 -15.70 3.17
CA LEU A 74 -8.34 -15.50 1.75
C LEU A 74 -6.84 -15.65 1.47
N THR A 75 -5.98 -15.02 2.29
CA THR A 75 -4.54 -15.02 2.07
C THR A 75 -3.95 -16.42 2.21
N GLU A 76 -4.40 -17.18 3.21
CA GLU A 76 -4.00 -18.57 3.44
C GLU A 76 -4.49 -19.48 2.30
N SER A 77 -5.75 -19.37 1.87
CA SER A 77 -6.26 -20.10 0.71
C SER A 77 -5.45 -19.81 -0.54
N LEU A 78 -5.20 -18.53 -0.85
CA LEU A 78 -4.36 -18.13 -1.99
C LEU A 78 -2.96 -18.74 -1.89
N TYR A 79 -2.36 -18.75 -0.70
CA TYR A 79 -1.01 -19.27 -0.50
C TYR A 79 -0.94 -20.79 -0.70
N LEU A 80 -1.93 -21.52 -0.18
CA LEU A 80 -2.01 -22.98 -0.30
C LEU A 80 -2.39 -23.46 -1.70
N GLU A 81 -3.20 -22.70 -2.43
CA GLU A 81 -3.64 -23.04 -3.79
C GLU A 81 -2.61 -22.66 -4.87
N THR A 82 -1.69 -21.73 -4.57
CA THR A 82 -0.67 -21.28 -5.52
C THR A 82 0.49 -22.28 -5.59
N SER A 83 0.97 -22.59 -6.80
CA SER A 83 2.11 -23.49 -6.97
C SER A 83 3.39 -22.91 -6.37
N ILE A 84 4.29 -23.79 -5.91
CA ILE A 84 5.59 -23.39 -5.34
C ILE A 84 6.39 -22.54 -6.34
N ASP A 85 6.38 -22.90 -7.62
CA ASP A 85 7.08 -22.16 -8.67
C ASP A 85 6.56 -20.71 -8.79
N GLU A 86 5.24 -20.50 -8.70
CA GLU A 86 4.66 -19.16 -8.77
C GLU A 86 4.96 -18.34 -7.50
N LEU A 87 5.00 -18.98 -6.31
CA LEU A 87 5.44 -18.33 -5.08
C LEU A 87 6.90 -17.87 -5.16
N ILE A 88 7.79 -18.73 -5.66
CA ILE A 88 9.21 -18.40 -5.87
C ILE A 88 9.34 -17.25 -6.88
N ALA A 89 8.59 -17.28 -7.98
CA ALA A 89 8.63 -16.23 -8.99
C ALA A 89 8.18 -14.86 -8.44
N LEU A 90 7.19 -14.85 -7.55
CA LEU A 90 6.72 -13.63 -6.87
C LEU A 90 7.75 -13.09 -5.87
N GLU A 91 8.45 -13.94 -5.14
CA GLU A 91 9.48 -13.53 -4.17
C GLU A 91 10.76 -13.05 -4.88
N CYS A 92 11.28 -13.85 -5.82
CA CYS A 92 12.55 -13.64 -6.51
C CYS A 92 12.49 -12.61 -7.65
N GLY A 93 11.29 -12.28 -8.16
CA GLY A 93 11.12 -11.21 -9.14
C GLY A 93 11.45 -11.60 -10.58
N GLU A 94 10.93 -12.75 -11.01
CA GLU A 94 11.08 -13.20 -12.39
C GLU A 94 10.51 -12.21 -13.44
N PRO A 95 11.07 -12.19 -14.66
CA PRO A 95 10.61 -11.29 -15.72
C PRO A 95 9.14 -11.53 -16.12
N GLY A 96 8.53 -10.54 -16.77
CA GLY A 96 7.16 -10.63 -17.29
C GLY A 96 6.08 -10.18 -16.29
N ARG A 97 5.04 -11.00 -16.10
CA ARG A 97 3.87 -10.67 -15.26
C ARG A 97 4.24 -10.53 -13.79
N HIS A 98 5.09 -11.43 -13.28
CA HIS A 98 5.48 -11.48 -11.86
C HIS A 98 6.23 -10.21 -11.44
N ALA A 99 7.11 -9.69 -12.30
CA ALA A 99 7.76 -8.42 -12.08
C ALA A 99 6.81 -7.24 -11.82
N ARG A 100 5.69 -7.15 -12.57
CA ARG A 100 4.72 -6.05 -12.38
C ARG A 100 3.90 -6.20 -11.10
N VAL A 101 3.66 -7.44 -10.67
CA VAL A 101 2.99 -7.75 -9.40
C VAL A 101 3.91 -7.41 -8.24
N ARG A 102 5.15 -7.91 -8.30
CA ARG A 102 6.19 -7.65 -7.31
C ARG A 102 6.47 -6.17 -7.16
N HIS A 103 6.61 -5.43 -8.26
CA HIS A 103 6.82 -3.99 -8.22
C HIS A 103 5.70 -3.23 -7.49
N ALA A 104 4.44 -3.63 -7.72
CA ALA A 104 3.30 -3.04 -7.02
C ALA A 104 3.30 -3.39 -5.52
N ALA A 105 3.68 -4.61 -5.17
CA ALA A 105 3.83 -5.05 -3.78
C ALA A 105 4.96 -4.30 -3.05
N VAL A 106 6.14 -4.19 -3.68
CA VAL A 106 7.29 -3.46 -3.14
C VAL A 106 6.97 -1.98 -2.96
N SER A 107 6.39 -1.34 -3.99
CA SER A 107 5.96 0.05 -3.88
C SER A 107 5.04 0.25 -2.69
N PHE A 108 4.02 -0.60 -2.52
CA PHE A 108 3.10 -0.51 -1.39
C PHE A 108 3.81 -0.71 -0.03
N LEU A 109 4.67 -1.73 0.09
CA LEU A 109 5.42 -1.99 1.33
C LEU A 109 6.40 -0.87 1.67
N ALA A 110 7.04 -0.27 0.66
CA ALA A 110 7.91 0.88 0.84
C ALA A 110 7.12 2.12 1.27
N GLU A 111 5.94 2.37 0.70
CA GLU A 111 5.03 3.42 1.17
C GLU A 111 4.63 3.20 2.63
N LEU A 112 4.22 1.97 3.00
CA LEU A 112 3.84 1.63 4.38
C LEU A 112 4.98 1.88 5.37
N ARG A 113 6.19 1.39 5.09
CA ARG A 113 7.37 1.65 5.93
C ARG A 113 7.74 3.13 6.01
N THR A 114 7.49 3.88 4.94
CA THR A 114 7.71 5.33 4.93
C THR A 114 6.73 6.03 5.87
N VAL A 115 5.48 5.59 5.92
CA VAL A 115 4.47 6.08 6.87
C VAL A 115 4.87 5.76 8.30
N GLU A 116 5.21 4.51 8.61
CA GLU A 116 5.66 4.10 9.95
C GLU A 116 6.87 4.92 10.41
N TRP A 117 7.84 5.13 9.52
CA TRP A 117 8.98 6.00 9.78
C TRP A 117 8.55 7.45 10.02
N LEU A 118 7.66 8.02 9.20
CA LEU A 118 7.18 9.40 9.34
C LEU A 118 6.46 9.60 10.68
N GLU A 119 5.62 8.65 11.09
CA GLU A 119 4.95 8.65 12.39
C GLU A 119 5.96 8.63 13.54
N SER A 120 7.02 7.81 13.43
CA SER A 120 8.12 7.80 14.40
C SER A 120 8.81 9.16 14.52
N GLN A 121 9.05 9.86 13.41
CA GLN A 121 9.67 11.19 13.43
C GLN A 121 8.74 12.25 14.03
N ASN A 122 7.45 12.18 13.70
CA ASN A 122 6.44 13.07 14.25
C ASN A 122 6.31 12.93 15.77
N MET A 123 6.44 11.70 16.32
CA MET A 123 6.48 11.47 17.77
C MET A 123 7.70 12.09 18.45
N LEU A 124 8.83 12.19 17.74
CA LEU A 124 10.04 12.87 18.21
C LEU A 124 9.98 14.39 18.07
N GLY A 125 8.85 14.93 17.58
CA GLY A 125 8.66 16.36 17.38
C GLY A 125 9.41 16.91 16.15
N ALA A 126 9.83 16.06 15.23
CA ALA A 126 10.54 16.47 14.02
C ALA A 126 9.67 16.21 12.78
N ALA A 127 9.34 17.25 12.02
CA ALA A 127 8.70 17.11 10.71
C ALA A 127 9.77 16.93 9.62
N PRO A 128 9.88 15.75 8.97
CA PRO A 128 10.88 15.54 7.95
C PRO A 128 10.63 16.38 6.70
N SER A 129 11.70 16.75 6.00
CA SER A 129 11.59 17.44 4.71
C SER A 129 11.07 16.50 3.61
N SER A 130 10.46 17.05 2.56
CA SER A 130 10.01 16.27 1.39
C SER A 130 11.15 15.42 0.76
N ALA A 131 12.38 15.94 0.78
CA ALA A 131 13.56 15.23 0.28
C ALA A 131 13.96 14.06 1.18
N ALA A 132 13.90 14.24 2.51
CA ALA A 132 14.18 13.16 3.47
C ALA A 132 13.14 12.04 3.34
N MET A 133 11.86 12.38 3.19
CA MET A 133 10.80 11.39 2.99
C MET A 133 10.97 10.62 1.68
N ALA A 134 11.22 11.33 0.58
CA ALA A 134 11.49 10.69 -0.70
C ALA A 134 12.73 9.78 -0.63
N SER A 135 13.81 10.24 -0.01
CA SER A 135 15.02 9.43 0.19
C SER A 135 14.74 8.16 1.01
N LYS A 136 13.96 8.25 2.09
CA LYS A 136 13.57 7.08 2.89
C LYS A 136 12.69 6.10 2.12
N HIS A 137 11.73 6.61 1.34
CA HIS A 137 10.92 5.77 0.47
C HIS A 137 11.79 5.00 -0.54
N LEU A 138 12.74 5.67 -1.19
CA LEU A 138 13.67 5.04 -2.12
C LEU A 138 14.54 3.98 -1.44
N MET A 139 15.09 4.28 -0.26
CA MET A 139 15.85 3.32 0.54
C MET A 139 15.01 2.06 0.87
N PHE A 140 13.72 2.22 1.17
CA PHE A 140 12.84 1.07 1.40
C PHE A 140 12.53 0.27 0.12
N CYS A 141 12.38 0.93 -1.03
CA CYS A 141 12.26 0.24 -2.32
C CYS A 141 13.51 -0.61 -2.63
N GLU A 142 14.70 -0.04 -2.42
CA GLU A 142 15.99 -0.72 -2.61
C GLU A 142 16.15 -1.93 -1.68
N ALA A 143 15.68 -1.83 -0.43
CA ALA A 143 15.74 -2.94 0.54
C ALA A 143 14.94 -4.18 0.10
N PHE A 144 13.98 -4.02 -0.83
CA PHE A 144 13.27 -5.14 -1.44
C PHE A 144 13.86 -5.56 -2.80
N HIS A 145 15.07 -5.13 -3.15
CA HIS A 145 15.77 -5.45 -4.40
C HIS A 145 14.95 -5.23 -5.67
N ASP A 146 14.01 -4.30 -5.65
CA ASP A 146 13.39 -3.84 -6.89
C ASP A 146 14.31 -2.77 -7.49
N SER A 147 14.76 -2.95 -8.73
CA SER A 147 15.58 -1.97 -9.45
C SER A 147 14.76 -1.06 -10.36
N ARG A 148 13.43 -1.23 -10.39
CA ARG A 148 12.51 -0.52 -11.30
C ARG A 148 11.78 0.66 -10.65
N TRP A 149 12.22 1.10 -9.47
CA TRP A 149 11.61 2.25 -8.79
C TRP A 149 11.84 3.56 -9.56
N ASP A 150 11.04 4.58 -9.22
CA ASP A 150 10.89 5.80 -10.01
C ASP A 150 12.21 6.58 -10.13
N GLY A 151 12.87 6.42 -11.28
CA GLY A 151 14.09 7.15 -11.60
C GLY A 151 13.92 8.67 -11.61
N ALA A 152 12.69 9.19 -11.79
CA ALA A 152 12.43 10.62 -11.68
C ALA A 152 12.52 11.09 -10.22
N LEU A 153 11.96 10.32 -9.28
CA LEU A 153 12.09 10.58 -7.85
C LEU A 153 13.55 10.50 -7.39
N ALA A 154 14.29 9.48 -7.86
CA ALA A 154 15.74 9.33 -7.64
C ALA A 154 16.51 10.59 -8.03
N ARG A 155 16.32 11.03 -9.28
CA ARG A 155 16.97 12.21 -9.85
C ARG A 155 16.55 13.47 -9.12
N ALA A 156 15.31 13.58 -8.69
CA ALA A 156 14.83 14.73 -7.95
C ALA A 156 15.47 14.84 -6.56
N VAL A 157 15.62 13.71 -5.85
CA VAL A 157 16.33 13.66 -4.56
C VAL A 157 17.79 14.08 -4.74
N HIS A 158 18.47 13.52 -5.74
CA HIS A 158 19.89 13.82 -6.01
C HIS A 158 20.12 15.30 -6.40
N ASN A 159 19.23 15.88 -7.20
CA ASN A 159 19.38 17.25 -7.73
C ASN A 159 18.66 18.32 -6.89
N ASN A 160 18.15 17.99 -5.70
CA ASN A 160 17.31 18.89 -4.92
C ASN A 160 18.01 20.22 -4.55
N SER A 161 19.32 20.21 -4.35
CA SER A 161 20.12 21.41 -4.05
C SER A 161 20.49 22.23 -5.29
N LEU A 162 20.41 21.64 -6.48
CA LEU A 162 20.93 22.23 -7.72
C LEU A 162 19.82 22.74 -8.64
N ASN A 163 18.58 22.26 -8.50
CA ASN A 163 17.53 22.54 -9.45
C ASN A 163 16.17 22.84 -8.77
N HIS A 164 15.66 24.06 -8.97
CA HIS A 164 14.37 24.49 -8.43
C HIS A 164 13.20 23.59 -8.90
N SER A 165 13.27 23.00 -10.10
CA SER A 165 12.23 22.08 -10.60
C SER A 165 12.19 20.76 -9.82
N ALA A 166 13.34 20.23 -9.38
CA ALA A 166 13.44 19.03 -8.55
C ALA A 166 12.76 19.25 -7.19
N GLY A 167 13.01 20.41 -6.55
CA GLY A 167 12.36 20.77 -5.30
C GLY A 167 10.82 20.92 -5.43
N ARG A 168 10.32 21.43 -6.56
CA ARG A 168 8.86 21.47 -6.83
C ARG A 168 8.27 20.07 -6.96
N TYR A 169 8.95 19.19 -7.70
CA TYR A 169 8.52 17.81 -7.87
C TYR A 169 8.46 17.07 -6.52
N LEU A 170 9.51 17.18 -5.69
CA LEU A 170 9.54 16.55 -4.37
C LEU A 170 8.41 17.04 -3.45
N ARG A 171 8.14 18.36 -3.44
CA ARG A 171 7.02 18.91 -2.67
C ARG A 171 5.68 18.35 -3.14
N LYS A 172 5.44 18.33 -4.45
CA LYS A 172 4.21 17.76 -5.02
C LYS A 172 4.08 16.28 -4.68
N TRP A 173 5.11 15.49 -4.93
CA TRP A 173 5.12 14.06 -4.59
C TRP A 173 4.83 13.83 -3.10
N SER A 174 5.45 14.62 -2.22
CA SER A 174 5.24 14.50 -0.79
C SER A 174 3.81 14.86 -0.37
N ALA A 175 3.21 15.89 -0.98
CA ALA A 175 1.82 16.28 -0.73
C ALA A 175 0.85 15.18 -1.19
N ASP A 176 1.02 14.65 -2.40
CA ASP A 176 0.21 13.58 -2.96
C ASP A 176 0.32 12.29 -2.11
N PHE A 177 1.53 11.99 -1.61
CA PHE A 177 1.78 10.86 -0.70
C PHE A 177 1.01 11.02 0.62
N SER A 178 1.11 12.20 1.23
CA SER A 178 0.47 12.48 2.52
C SER A 178 -1.05 12.56 2.44
N GLU A 179 -1.59 13.08 1.35
CA GLU A 179 -3.03 13.04 1.09
C GLU A 179 -3.53 11.59 0.97
N ARG A 180 -2.82 10.76 0.20
CA ARG A 180 -3.19 9.35 -0.01
C ARG A 180 -3.18 8.54 1.28
N TRP A 181 -2.17 8.75 2.12
CA TRP A 181 -2.00 8.02 3.38
C TRP A 181 -2.63 8.74 4.59
N ASN A 182 -3.24 9.91 4.38
CA ASN A 182 -3.81 10.75 5.42
C ASN A 182 -2.83 11.02 6.59
N VAL A 183 -1.56 11.31 6.26
CA VAL A 183 -0.49 11.59 7.22
C VAL A 183 -0.09 13.05 7.17
N ALA A 184 0.20 13.65 8.34
CA ALA A 184 0.52 15.08 8.43
C ALA A 184 2.03 15.34 8.45
N PHE A 185 2.48 16.34 7.68
CA PHE A 185 3.82 16.94 7.74
C PHE A 185 3.94 18.04 8.80
N ARG A 186 3.34 17.82 9.96
CA ARG A 186 3.40 18.79 11.05
C ARG A 186 3.84 18.05 12.29
N VAL A 187 4.77 18.66 13.02
CA VAL A 187 5.03 18.30 14.41
C VAL A 187 3.67 18.30 15.11
N ARG A 188 3.18 17.12 15.49
CA ARG A 188 2.07 17.07 16.42
C ARG A 188 2.66 17.60 17.71
N SER A 189 2.27 18.81 18.11
CA SER A 189 2.60 19.32 19.43
C SER A 189 2.06 18.32 20.43
N VAL A 190 2.92 17.45 20.94
CA VAL A 190 2.59 16.59 22.07
C VAL A 190 2.35 17.58 23.19
N LYS A 191 1.07 17.79 23.53
CA LYS A 191 0.70 18.65 24.65
C LYS A 191 1.40 18.02 25.87
N PRO A 192 2.32 18.71 26.55
CA PRO A 192 2.96 18.13 27.72
C PRO A 192 1.84 17.72 28.69
N PRO A 193 1.98 16.57 29.39
CA PRO A 193 1.02 16.19 30.41
C PRO A 193 0.85 17.39 31.35
N ALA A 194 -0.41 17.74 31.64
CA ALA A 194 -0.70 18.85 32.53
C ALA A 194 0.10 18.63 33.83
N PRO A 195 0.81 19.65 34.35
CA PRO A 195 1.48 19.50 35.63
C PRO A 195 0.43 19.05 36.65
N CYS A 196 0.68 17.91 37.30
CA CYS A 196 -0.16 17.38 38.35
C CYS A 196 -0.45 18.49 39.36
N ALA A 197 -1.72 18.91 39.44
CA ALA A 197 -2.20 19.94 40.35
C ALA A 197 -2.28 19.45 41.82
N GLU A 198 -1.32 18.63 42.26
CA GLU A 198 -1.28 18.05 43.61
C GLU A 198 -0.19 18.62 44.52
N LEU A 199 0.59 19.61 44.05
CA LEU A 199 1.65 20.23 44.86
C LEU A 199 1.41 21.71 45.22
N ALA A 200 0.21 22.25 44.96
CA ALA A 200 -0.14 23.62 45.36
C ALA A 200 -0.97 23.71 46.65
N ALA A 201 -1.02 22.63 47.44
CA ALA A 201 -1.73 22.57 48.73
C ALA A 201 -0.83 22.05 49.88
N GLN A 202 0.42 22.53 49.93
CA GLN A 202 1.27 22.44 51.12
C GLN A 202 1.81 23.82 51.48
#